data_AF-H3G5Q8-F1
#
_entry.id   AF-H3G5Q8-F1
#
_cell.length_a   1.000
_cell.length_b   1.000
_cell.length_c   1.000
_cell.angle_alpha   90.00
_cell.angle_beta   90.00
_cell.angle_gamma   90.00
#
_symmetry.space_group_name_H-M   'P 1'
#
loop_
_entity.id
_entity.type
_entity.pdbx_description
1 polymer ?
#
loop_
_entity_poly.entity_id
_entity_poly.type
_entity_poly.pdbx_seq_one_letter_code
_entity_poly.pdbx_strand_id
1 'polypeptide(L)' 'FVCRLLRGLHGLRQTPNVWNRTLHTALQQLELLRLDSDYGLYTQQVGDTGEISHILTV' A
#
# COMPACT_ATOMS: atom_id res chain seq x y z
N PHE A 1 17.44 26.83 18.18
CA PHE A 1 17.47 25.40 17.84
C PHE A 1 16.40 25.12 16.81
N VAL A 2 16.72 24.39 15.74
CA VAL A 2 15.75 23.97 14.72
C VAL A 2 15.56 22.46 14.85
N CYS A 3 14.33 22.02 15.11
CA CYS A 3 14.01 20.59 15.18
C CYS A 3 13.87 20.02 13.76
N ARG A 4 14.35 18.79 13.55
CA ARG A 4 14.16 18.04 12.30
C ARG A 4 13.06 17.01 12.47
N LEU A 5 12.19 16.92 11.47
CA LEU A 5 11.12 15.94 11.42
C LEU A 5 11.69 14.54 11.14
N LEU A 6 11.37 13.55 11.99
CA LEU A 6 11.82 12.16 11.83
C LEU A 6 10.81 11.28 11.06
N ARG A 7 9.54 11.67 11.03
CA ARG A 7 8.45 10.95 10.33
C ARG A 7 7.53 11.97 9.68
N GLY A 8 6.82 11.59 8.61
CA GLY A 8 5.84 12.46 7.97
C GLY A 8 4.79 12.94 8.97
N LEU A 9 4.66 14.25 9.13
CA LEU A 9 3.67 14.87 10.01
C LEU A 9 2.31 14.83 9.33
N HIS A 10 1.26 14.50 10.07
CA HIS A 10 -0.11 14.54 9.58
C HIS A 10 -0.44 15.97 9.08
N GLY A 11 -1.05 16.08 7.90
CA GLY A 11 -1.37 17.36 7.28
C GLY A 11 -0.28 17.96 6.38
N LEU A 12 0.93 17.41 6.36
CA LEU A 12 1.86 17.72 5.27
C LEU A 12 1.38 17.04 3.99
N ARG A 13 1.29 17.80 2.90
CA ARG A 13 0.83 17.31 1.59
C ARG A 13 1.61 16.09 1.07
N GLN A 14 2.87 15.93 1.47
CA GLN A 14 3.71 14.81 1.05
C GLN A 14 3.52 13.56 1.93
N THR A 15 3.03 13.70 3.16
CA THR A 15 2.88 12.59 4.10
C THR A 15 1.98 11.48 3.54
N PRO A 16 0.79 11.76 2.97
CA PRO A 16 -0.05 10.72 2.37
C PRO A 16 0.64 9.92 1.27
N ASN A 17 1.42 10.58 0.41
CA ASN A 17 2.15 9.90 -0.67
C ASN A 17 3.24 8.97 -0.14
N VAL A 18 3.96 9.38 0.90
CA VAL A 18 4.96 8.53 1.57
C VAL A 18 4.27 7.32 2.19
N TRP A 19 3.15 7.52 2.88
CA TRP A 19 2.37 6.43 3.47
C TRP A 19 1.82 5.47 2.41
N ASN A 20 1.28 5.95 1.29
CA ASN A 20 0.79 5.10 0.21
C ASN A 20 1.90 4.21 -0.37
N ARG A 21 3.12 4.74 -0.54
CA ARG A 21 4.27 3.93 -0.99
C ARG A 21 4.70 2.89 0.05
N THR A 22 4.76 3.28 1.31
CA THR A 22 5.08 2.36 2.42
C THR A 22 4.06 1.24 2.51
N LEU A 23 2.77 1.59 2.44
CA LEU A 23 1.67 0.64 2.49
C LEU A 23 1.68 -0.30 1.29
N HIS A 24 1.85 0.22 0.08
CA HIS A 24 1.99 -0.62 -1.13
C HIS A 24 3.11 -1.64 -0.97
N THR A 25 4.28 -1.22 -0.49
CA THR A 25 5.43 -2.11 -0.26
C THR A 25 5.11 -3.20 0.77
N ALA A 26 4.44 -2.84 1.87
CA ALA A 26 4.02 -3.79 2.90
C ALA A 26 2.99 -4.80 2.38
N LEU A 27 2.02 -4.35 1.56
CA LEU A 27 1.03 -5.23 0.95
C LEU A 27 1.68 -6.20 -0.05
N GLN A 28 2.62 -5.73 -0.88
CA GLN A 28 3.38 -6.60 -1.77
C GLN A 28 4.18 -7.68 -1.02
N GLN A 29 4.71 -7.38 0.16
CA GLN A 29 5.38 -8.35 1.02
C GLN A 29 4.43 -9.43 1.56
N LEU A 30 3.13 -9.15 1.61
CA LEU A 30 2.08 -10.09 1.98
C LEU A 30 1.48 -10.82 0.76
N GLU A 31 2.14 -10.75 -0.40
CA GLU A 31 1.68 -11.37 -1.66
C GLU A 31 0.34 -10.80 -2.17
N LEU A 32 -0.03 -9.61 -1.70
CA LEU A 32 -1.16 -8.86 -2.23
C LEU A 32 -0.72 -8.06 -3.47
N LEU A 33 -1.29 -8.42 -4.62
CA LEU A 33 -1.02 -7.79 -5.90
C LEU A 33 -2.00 -6.65 -6.13
N ARG A 34 -1.48 -5.49 -6.54
CA ARG A 34 -2.29 -4.33 -6.89
C ARG A 34 -2.89 -4.53 -8.28
N LEU A 35 -4.17 -4.20 -8.46
CA LEU A 35 -4.80 -4.23 -9.77
C LEU A 35 -4.37 -3.02 -10.61
N ASP A 36 -4.03 -3.26 -11.88
CA ASP A 36 -3.71 -2.18 -12.82
C ASP A 36 -4.95 -1.35 -13.21
N SER A 37 -6.15 -1.93 -13.06
CA SER A 37 -7.41 -1.22 -13.28
C SER A 37 -7.78 -0.27 -12.14
N ASP A 38 -7.33 -0.55 -10.92
CA ASP A 38 -7.61 0.26 -9.73
C ASP A 38 -6.48 0.14 -8.69
N TYR A 39 -5.77 1.24 -8.47
CA TYR A 39 -4.62 1.30 -7.58
C TYR A 39 -4.96 1.26 -6.08
N GLY A 40 -6.24 1.38 -5.71
CA GLY A 40 -6.73 1.17 -4.34
C GLY A 40 -7.12 -0.28 -4.05
N LEU A 41 -7.19 -1.15 -5.07
CA LEU A 41 -7.56 -2.55 -4.94
C LEU A 41 -6.34 -3.47 -4.98
N TYR A 42 -6.31 -4.39 -4.01
CA TYR A 42 -5.31 -5.44 -3.90
C TYR A 42 -5.99 -6.78 -3.81
N THR A 43 -5.42 -7.78 -4.48
CA THR A 43 -5.92 -9.16 -4.45
C THR A 43 -4.80 -10.13 -4.15
N GLN A 44 -5.15 -11.20 -3.44
CA GLN A 44 -4.24 -12.30 -3.18
C GLN A 44 -4.80 -13.55 -3.85
N GLN A 45 -4.02 -14.13 -4.75
CA GLN A 45 -4.39 -15.36 -5.43
C GLN A 45 -3.92 -16.58 -4.61
N VAL A 46 -4.69 -17.66 -4.63
CA VAL A 46 -4.31 -18.92 -3.99
C VAL A 46 -4.15 -19.99 -5.07
N GLY A 47 -2.95 -20.56 -5.14
CA GLY A 47 -2.61 -21.62 -6.09
C GLY A 47 -2.41 -21.16 -7.54
N ASP A 48 -1.99 -22.10 -8.39
CA ASP A 48 -1.70 -21.86 -9.81
C ASP A 48 -2.96 -21.64 -10.67
N THR A 49 -4.15 -21.82 -10.09
CA THR A 49 -5.46 -21.68 -10.76
C THR A 49 -5.93 -20.23 -10.89
N GLY A 50 -5.25 -19.28 -10.25
CA GLY A 50 -5.59 -17.86 -10.33
C GLY A 50 -6.88 -17.47 -9.58
N GLU A 51 -7.36 -18.32 -8.67
CA GLU A 51 -8.53 -18.02 -7.85
C GLU A 51 -8.19 -16.93 -6.81
N ILE A 52 -9.03 -15.89 -6.74
CA ILE A 52 -8.86 -14.79 -5.79
C ILE A 52 -9.35 -15.24 -4.42
N SER A 53 -8.45 -15.28 -3.45
CA SER A 53 -8.77 -15.65 -2.07
C SER A 53 -9.22 -14.46 -1.23
N HIS A 54 -8.57 -13.31 -1.41
CA HIS A 54 -8.79 -12.11 -0.63
C HIS A 54 -8.75 -10.88 -1.52
N ILE A 55 -9.59 -9.91 -1.18
CA ILE A 55 -9.64 -8.60 -1.81
C ILE A 55 -9.54 -7.56 -0.68
N LEU A 56 -8.66 -6.58 -0.86
CA LEU A 56 -8.47 -5.48 0.05
C LEU A 56 -8.62 -4.16 -0.70
N THR A 57 -9.39 -3.24 -0.10
CA THR A 57 -9.54 -1.85 -0.57
C THR A 57 -8.88 -0.92 0.43
N VAL A 58 -8.10 0.03 -0.07
CA VAL A 58 -7.29 0.98 0.71
C VAL A 58 -7.68 2.42 0.40
#